data_AF-A0A7Y7M8X9-F1
#
_entry.id   AF-A0A7Y7M8X9-F1
#
_cell.length_a   1.000
_cell.length_b   1.000
_cell.length_c   1.000
_cell.angle_alpha   90.00
_cell.angle_beta   90.00
_cell.angle_gamma   90.00
#
_symmetry.space_group_name_H-M   'P 1'
#
loop_
_entity.id
_entity.type
_entity.pdbx_description
1 polymer ?
#
loop_
_entity_poly.entity_id
_entity_poly.type
_entity_poly.pdbx_seq_one_letter_code
_entity_poly.pdbx_strand_id
1 'polypeptide(L)'
;MKNALQRGRARRLGRYLALGLPGLVLTAGAAAGAANAASGSGGQCYADLAATRNFTLGLPRHAQPTPDGKSVLFLRSGPRETSLHLWRYDLAGSRAVELARPADGPEKLSVEEKARRERARMSLTGISDFALSDDGTTALVSQGDRLMQVAVAGGQVTDLPGR
;
A
#
# COMPACT_ATOMS: atom_id res chain seq x y z
N MET A 1 56.98 -40.04 -8.56
CA MET A 1 57.83 -41.11 -7.99
C MET A 1 57.42 -41.31 -6.54
N LYS A 2 56.83 -42.49 -6.23
CA LYS A 2 57.05 -43.35 -5.03
C LYS A 2 57.04 -42.65 -3.65
N ASN A 3 56.10 -42.90 -2.72
CA ASN A 3 55.92 -44.11 -1.89
C ASN A 3 54.80 -43.74 -0.88
N ALA A 4 53.71 -44.45 -0.57
CA ALA A 4 53.49 -45.87 -0.25
C ALA A 4 54.40 -46.39 0.87
N LEU A 5 53.88 -46.50 2.11
CA LEU A 5 54.28 -47.37 3.25
C LEU A 5 53.61 -46.78 4.53
N GLN A 6 52.95 -47.43 5.48
CA GLN A 6 52.62 -48.82 5.86
C GLN A 6 51.35 -48.76 6.73
N ARG A 7 50.30 -49.57 6.51
CA ARG A 7 50.00 -50.89 7.13
C ARG A 7 50.40 -51.08 8.60
N GLY A 8 49.42 -51.28 9.48
CA GLY A 8 49.71 -51.66 10.87
C GLY A 8 48.52 -52.00 11.78
N ARG A 9 47.85 -53.13 11.49
CA ARG A 9 47.20 -54.07 12.45
C ARG A 9 46.06 -53.62 13.39
N ALA A 10 44.94 -54.30 13.13
CA ALA A 10 43.80 -54.59 14.00
C ALA A 10 44.09 -54.96 15.46
N ARG A 11 43.18 -54.55 16.35
CA ARG A 11 42.68 -55.38 17.45
C ARG A 11 41.17 -55.23 17.59
N ARG A 12 40.48 -56.37 17.43
CA ARG A 12 39.08 -56.59 17.81
C ARG A 12 38.95 -56.57 19.33
N LEU A 13 37.78 -56.17 19.83
CA LEU A 13 36.92 -56.87 20.80
C LEU A 13 36.22 -55.87 21.72
N GLY A 14 34.89 -55.98 21.80
CA GLY A 14 34.10 -55.25 22.79
C GLY A 14 32.63 -55.12 22.40
N ARG A 15 31.95 -56.25 22.20
CA ARG A 15 30.48 -56.32 22.17
C ARG A 15 29.98 -55.94 23.56
N TYR A 16 29.12 -54.92 23.69
CA TYR A 16 28.01 -54.98 24.64
C TYR A 16 26.77 -54.32 24.01
N LEU A 17 25.84 -55.22 23.68
CA LEU A 17 24.47 -54.97 23.31
C LEU A 17 23.73 -54.67 24.61
N ALA A 18 23.38 -53.41 24.85
CA ALA A 18 22.47 -53.04 25.94
C ALA A 18 21.16 -52.58 25.32
N LEU A 19 20.23 -53.53 25.19
CA LEU A 19 18.81 -53.24 25.11
C LEU A 19 18.40 -52.49 26.39
N GLY A 20 17.83 -51.30 26.23
CA GLY A 20 17.27 -50.53 27.32
C GLY A 20 16.37 -49.41 26.81
N LEU A 21 15.12 -49.74 26.46
CA LEU A 21 13.99 -48.82 26.70
C LEU A 21 13.67 -48.96 28.19
N PRO A 22 13.43 -47.87 28.94
CA PRO A 22 12.31 -46.98 28.66
C PRO A 22 12.59 -45.49 28.93
N GLY A 23 11.81 -44.63 28.29
CA GLY A 23 11.81 -43.21 28.61
C GLY A 23 11.16 -42.37 27.52
N LEU A 24 9.89 -42.63 27.21
CA LEU A 24 9.07 -41.68 26.48
C LEU A 24 8.84 -40.49 27.41
N VAL A 25 9.76 -39.53 27.40
CA VAL A 25 9.57 -38.23 28.03
C VAL A 25 8.56 -37.49 27.16
N LEU A 26 7.30 -37.50 27.59
CA LEU A 26 6.27 -36.63 27.05
C LEU A 26 6.59 -35.20 27.53
N THR A 27 7.47 -34.49 26.81
CA THR A 27 7.56 -33.04 27.01
C THR A 27 6.25 -32.45 26.53
N ALA A 28 5.40 -32.04 27.47
CA ALA A 28 4.27 -31.18 27.19
C ALA A 28 4.83 -29.86 26.62
N GLY A 29 4.99 -29.82 25.29
CA GLY A 29 5.21 -28.58 24.58
C GLY A 29 3.96 -27.75 24.79
N ALA A 30 4.05 -26.74 25.66
CA ALA A 30 3.02 -25.75 25.82
C ALA A 30 2.75 -25.15 24.44
N ALA A 31 1.64 -25.55 23.82
CA ALA A 31 1.04 -24.81 22.74
C ALA A 31 0.59 -23.48 23.36
N ALA A 32 1.51 -22.50 23.42
CA ALA A 32 1.19 -21.10 23.67
C ALA A 32 0.49 -20.54 22.42
N GLY A 33 -0.67 -21.11 22.11
CA GLY A 33 -1.69 -20.49 21.29
C GLY A 33 -2.44 -19.51 22.17
N ALA A 34 -1.97 -18.27 22.21
CA ALA A 34 -2.81 -17.13 22.52
C ALA A 34 -2.42 -16.04 21.52
N ALA A 35 -3.23 -15.93 20.47
CA ALA A 35 -3.23 -14.78 19.59
C ALA A 35 -3.29 -13.53 20.48
N ASN A 36 -2.24 -12.70 20.41
CA ASN A 36 -2.29 -11.37 21.01
C ASN A 36 -3.16 -10.49 20.11
N ALA A 37 -4.46 -10.76 20.10
CA ALA A 37 -5.45 -9.95 19.42
C ALA A 37 -5.65 -8.68 20.26
N ALA A 38 -5.04 -7.60 19.79
CA ALA A 38 -5.36 -6.20 20.08
C ALA A 38 -5.62 -5.85 21.56
N SER A 39 -4.55 -5.85 22.37
CA SER A 39 -4.51 -5.06 23.61
C SER A 39 -4.11 -3.61 23.28
N GLY A 40 -4.91 -2.96 22.42
CA GLY A 40 -4.81 -1.52 22.23
C GLY A 40 -5.41 -0.82 23.44
N SER A 41 -4.65 0.01 24.16
CA SER A 41 -5.24 0.83 25.22
C SER A 41 -6.36 1.69 24.60
N GLY A 42 -7.45 1.97 25.32
CA GLY A 42 -8.58 2.71 24.74
C GLY A 42 -8.20 4.01 24.03
N GLY A 43 -7.12 4.67 24.48
CA GLY A 43 -6.54 5.85 23.82
C GLY A 43 -5.96 5.59 22.42
N GLN A 44 -5.40 4.41 22.17
CA GLN A 44 -4.87 4.03 20.85
C GLN A 44 -5.99 3.87 19.81
N CYS A 45 -7.15 3.32 20.21
CA CYS A 45 -8.32 3.23 19.34
C CYS A 45 -8.79 4.62 18.89
N TYR A 46 -8.91 5.59 19.82
CA TYR A 46 -9.29 6.96 19.47
C TYR A 46 -8.24 7.67 18.61
N ALA A 47 -6.95 7.44 18.88
CA ALA A 47 -5.87 7.97 18.06
C ALA A 47 -5.92 7.42 16.63
N ASP A 48 -6.17 6.12 16.46
CA ASP A 48 -6.30 5.49 15.14
C ASP A 48 -7.55 5.98 14.39
N LEU A 49 -8.69 6.11 15.07
CA LEU A 49 -9.91 6.69 14.49
C LEU A 49 -9.66 8.14 14.01
N ALA A 50 -8.98 8.95 14.82
CA ALA A 50 -8.64 10.33 14.44
C ALA A 50 -7.67 10.37 13.24
N ALA A 51 -6.60 9.56 13.27
CA ALA A 51 -5.57 9.54 12.24
C ALA A 51 -6.07 9.03 10.87
N THR A 52 -7.07 8.14 10.88
CA THR A 52 -7.64 7.53 9.65
C THR A 52 -8.95 8.17 9.21
N ARG A 53 -9.43 9.19 9.95
CA ARG A 53 -10.77 9.80 9.82
C ARG A 53 -11.86 8.71 9.79
N ASN A 54 -11.96 7.93 10.86
CA ASN A 54 -12.87 6.79 10.98
C ASN A 54 -12.67 5.76 9.85
N PHE A 55 -11.41 5.48 9.49
CA PHE A 55 -11.04 4.55 8.42
C PHE A 55 -11.63 4.88 7.04
N THR A 56 -11.98 6.16 6.80
CA THR A 56 -12.46 6.61 5.49
C THR A 56 -11.33 7.05 4.56
N LEU A 57 -10.16 7.38 5.11
CA LEU A 57 -8.96 7.65 4.32
C LEU A 57 -8.55 6.38 3.55
N GLY A 58 -8.14 6.56 2.29
CA GLY A 58 -7.78 5.46 1.41
C GLY A 58 -8.94 4.80 0.68
N LEU A 59 -10.19 5.22 0.89
CA LEU A 59 -11.31 4.79 0.04
C LEU A 59 -11.23 5.50 -1.33
N PRO A 60 -11.40 4.76 -2.46
CA PRO A 60 -11.55 5.35 -3.78
C PRO A 60 -12.75 6.28 -3.87
N ARG A 61 -12.60 7.42 -4.55
CA ARG A 61 -13.66 8.38 -4.83
C ARG A 61 -13.61 8.83 -6.29
N HIS A 62 -14.71 9.38 -6.80
CA HIS A 62 -14.80 9.88 -8.19
C HIS A 62 -14.36 8.82 -9.21
N ALA A 63 -14.87 7.59 -9.07
CA ALA A 63 -14.50 6.51 -9.97
C ALA A 63 -15.12 6.74 -11.37
N GLN A 64 -14.28 6.80 -12.39
CA GLN A 64 -14.69 6.98 -13.79
C GLN A 64 -14.03 5.89 -14.66
N PRO A 65 -14.82 4.98 -15.28
CA PRO A 65 -14.30 4.03 -16.24
C PRO A 65 -13.72 4.73 -17.48
N THR A 66 -12.67 4.16 -18.05
CA THR A 66 -12.16 4.62 -19.35
C THR A 66 -13.11 4.23 -20.48
N PRO A 67 -13.23 5.03 -21.57
CA PRO A 67 -14.09 4.72 -22.72
C PRO A 67 -13.83 3.36 -23.36
N ASP A 68 -12.58 2.89 -23.31
CA ASP A 68 -12.18 1.58 -23.82
C ASP A 68 -12.54 0.41 -22.88
N GLY A 69 -13.06 0.71 -21.69
CA GLY A 69 -13.48 -0.27 -20.69
C GLY A 69 -12.35 -1.08 -20.07
N LYS A 70 -11.08 -0.67 -20.22
CA LYS A 70 -9.92 -1.43 -19.70
C LYS A 70 -9.46 -0.99 -18.33
N SER A 71 -9.84 0.21 -17.90
CA SER A 71 -9.36 0.79 -16.65
C SER A 71 -10.41 1.67 -15.98
N VAL A 72 -10.19 1.97 -14.72
CA VAL A 72 -11.00 2.93 -13.95
C VAL A 72 -10.06 3.94 -13.31
N LEU A 73 -10.29 5.23 -13.57
CA LEU A 73 -9.60 6.31 -12.86
C LEU A 73 -10.38 6.66 -11.59
N PHE A 74 -9.66 7.03 -10.54
CA PHE A 74 -10.27 7.45 -9.28
C PHE A 74 -9.28 8.26 -8.44
N LEU A 75 -9.81 9.01 -7.49
CA LEU A 75 -9.04 9.72 -6.47
C LEU A 75 -8.94 8.87 -5.21
N ARG A 76 -7.74 8.80 -4.63
CA ARG A 76 -7.49 8.07 -3.39
C ARG A 76 -6.31 8.66 -2.63
N SER A 77 -6.42 8.66 -1.31
CA SER A 77 -5.32 9.05 -0.39
C SER A 77 -4.60 7.83 0.18
N GLY A 78 -3.49 8.04 0.89
CA GLY A 78 -2.95 7.07 1.81
C GLY A 78 -3.87 6.82 3.02
N PRO A 79 -3.64 5.75 3.81
CA PRO A 79 -4.48 5.37 4.96
C PRO A 79 -4.43 6.36 6.14
N ARG A 80 -3.39 7.20 6.22
CA ARG A 80 -3.20 8.24 7.24
C ARG A 80 -2.80 9.58 6.62
N GLU A 81 -3.21 9.79 5.37
CA GLU A 81 -2.89 10.96 4.57
C GLU A 81 -4.19 11.60 4.08
N THR A 82 -4.28 12.92 4.16
CA THR A 82 -5.48 13.68 3.72
C THR A 82 -5.41 14.12 2.27
N SER A 83 -4.24 13.98 1.63
CA SER A 83 -4.01 14.36 0.24
C SER A 83 -4.58 13.33 -0.70
N LEU A 84 -5.35 13.77 -1.70
CA LEU A 84 -5.85 12.92 -2.77
C LEU A 84 -4.88 12.90 -3.95
N HIS A 85 -4.68 11.69 -4.47
CA HIS A 85 -3.82 11.38 -5.60
C HIS A 85 -4.71 10.81 -6.71
N LEU A 86 -4.28 10.97 -7.96
CA LEU A 86 -4.95 10.33 -9.09
C LEU A 86 -4.40 8.92 -9.28
N TRP A 87 -5.29 7.95 -9.35
CA TRP A 87 -4.97 6.55 -9.58
C TRP A 87 -5.69 6.02 -10.80
N ARG A 88 -5.11 4.98 -11.40
CA ARG A 88 -5.73 4.11 -12.38
C ARG A 88 -5.74 2.69 -11.87
N TYR A 89 -6.87 2.02 -11.95
CA TYR A 89 -6.99 0.59 -11.76
C TYR A 89 -7.11 -0.11 -13.11
N ASP A 90 -6.16 -0.97 -13.44
CA ASP A 90 -6.22 -1.84 -14.61
C ASP A 90 -7.06 -3.08 -14.29
N LEU A 91 -8.11 -3.31 -15.08
CA LEU A 91 -9.04 -4.42 -14.90
C LEU A 91 -8.42 -5.77 -15.30
N ALA A 92 -7.56 -5.79 -16.32
CA ALA A 92 -6.94 -7.02 -16.80
C ALA A 92 -5.88 -7.52 -15.80
N GLY A 93 -5.07 -6.60 -15.28
CA GLY A 93 -4.02 -6.91 -14.32
C GLY A 93 -4.45 -6.89 -12.85
N SER A 94 -5.68 -6.46 -12.55
CA SER A 94 -6.18 -6.22 -11.18
C SER A 94 -5.24 -5.33 -10.34
N ARG A 95 -4.62 -4.33 -10.98
CA ARG A 95 -3.53 -3.54 -10.39
C ARG A 95 -3.87 -2.05 -10.35
N ALA A 96 -3.67 -1.43 -9.19
CA ALA A 96 -3.71 0.02 -9.04
C ALA A 96 -2.33 0.65 -9.32
N VAL A 97 -2.31 1.74 -10.07
CA VAL A 97 -1.13 2.53 -10.41
C VAL A 97 -1.42 4.00 -10.07
N GLU A 98 -0.54 4.62 -9.29
CA GLU A 98 -0.58 6.06 -9.02
C GLU A 98 -0.15 6.80 -10.29
N LEU A 99 -1.02 7.65 -10.85
CA LEU A 99 -0.75 8.41 -12.06
C LEU A 99 -0.21 9.81 -11.76
N ALA A 100 -0.74 10.46 -10.72
CA ALA A 100 -0.29 11.79 -10.31
C ALA A 100 -0.41 11.97 -8.80
N ARG A 101 0.66 12.52 -8.22
CA ARG A 101 0.73 12.96 -6.83
C ARG A 101 0.51 14.47 -6.77
N PRO A 102 -0.26 14.98 -5.79
CA PRO A 102 -0.34 16.42 -5.57
C PRO A 102 1.03 17.00 -5.21
N ALA A 103 1.25 18.27 -5.54
CA ALA A 103 2.48 18.96 -5.14
C ALA A 103 2.68 18.98 -3.62
N ASP A 104 3.93 18.85 -3.20
CA ASP A 104 4.32 18.87 -1.79
C ASP A 104 4.21 20.27 -1.16
N GLY A 105 3.99 20.30 0.16
CA GLY A 105 3.96 21.52 0.95
C GLY A 105 2.55 22.07 1.24
N PRO A 106 2.45 23.21 1.95
CA PRO A 106 1.17 23.78 2.33
C PRO A 106 0.42 24.31 1.10
N GLU A 107 -0.81 23.85 0.93
CA GLU A 107 -1.70 24.29 -0.14
C GLU A 107 -2.18 25.73 0.13
N LYS A 108 -1.85 26.65 -0.77
CA LYS A 108 -2.38 28.03 -0.76
C LYS A 108 -3.57 28.09 -1.70
N LEU A 109 -4.76 28.29 -1.15
CA LEU A 109 -6.00 28.38 -1.92
C LEU A 109 -6.42 29.84 -2.07
N SER A 110 -6.85 30.21 -3.27
CA SER A 110 -7.61 31.44 -3.50
C SER A 110 -8.88 31.50 -2.63
N VAL A 111 -9.44 32.71 -2.48
CA VAL A 111 -10.69 32.90 -1.71
C VAL A 111 -11.85 32.20 -2.41
N GLU A 112 -11.85 32.25 -3.73
CA GLU A 112 -12.80 31.60 -4.62
C GLU A 112 -12.75 30.08 -4.44
N GLU A 113 -11.55 29.50 -4.42
CA GLU A 113 -11.37 28.06 -4.26
C GLU A 113 -11.77 27.59 -2.86
N LYS A 114 -11.38 28.33 -1.83
CA LYS A 114 -11.82 28.05 -0.46
C LYS A 114 -13.34 28.04 -0.36
N ALA A 115 -14.00 29.04 -0.96
CA ALA A 115 -15.47 29.12 -0.97
C ALA A 115 -16.12 28.00 -1.80
N ARG A 116 -15.49 27.54 -2.90
CA ARG A 116 -15.96 26.37 -3.66
C ARG A 116 -15.91 25.10 -2.80
N ARG A 117 -14.77 24.83 -2.16
CA ARG A 117 -14.57 23.65 -1.30
C ARG A 117 -15.53 23.64 -0.13
N GLU A 118 -15.77 24.79 0.50
CA GLU A 118 -16.71 24.91 1.62
C GLU A 118 -18.14 24.53 1.20
N ARG A 119 -18.63 25.04 0.07
CA ARG A 119 -19.96 24.70 -0.46
C ARG A 119 -20.07 23.23 -0.85
N ALA A 120 -19.01 22.67 -1.42
CA ALA A 120 -18.94 21.26 -1.79
C ALA A 120 -18.66 20.32 -0.59
N ARG A 121 -18.47 20.86 0.61
CA ARG A 121 -18.07 20.11 1.82
C ARG A 121 -16.81 19.27 1.62
N MET A 122 -15.89 19.78 0.79
CA MET A 122 -14.62 19.15 0.51
C MET A 122 -13.66 19.38 1.68
N SER A 123 -13.30 18.29 2.36
CA SER A 123 -12.47 18.33 3.58
C SER A 123 -11.07 17.72 3.41
N LEU A 124 -10.76 17.24 2.21
CA LEU A 124 -9.47 16.63 1.87
C LEU A 124 -8.69 17.55 0.93
N THR A 125 -7.38 17.39 0.94
CA THR A 125 -6.42 18.26 0.23
C THR A 125 -5.88 17.58 -1.03
N GLY A 126 -5.01 18.26 -1.76
CA GLY A 126 -4.35 17.70 -2.94
C GLY A 126 -5.22 17.80 -4.18
N ILE A 127 -5.26 16.75 -5.00
CA ILE A 127 -6.07 16.74 -6.22
C ILE A 127 -7.55 16.75 -5.84
N SER A 128 -8.25 17.84 -6.17
CA SER A 128 -9.64 18.04 -5.78
C SER A 128 -10.63 17.39 -6.75
N ASP A 129 -10.28 17.33 -8.03
CA ASP A 129 -11.13 16.75 -9.08
C ASP A 129 -10.31 16.36 -10.32
N PHE A 130 -10.91 15.53 -11.18
CA PHE A 130 -10.37 15.25 -12.51
C PHE A 130 -11.50 15.04 -13.54
N ALA A 131 -11.18 15.26 -14.80
CA ALA A 131 -12.06 14.97 -15.94
C ALA A 131 -11.28 14.16 -16.99
N LEU A 132 -11.85 13.05 -17.43
CA LEU A 132 -11.26 12.22 -18.48
C LEU A 132 -11.65 12.77 -19.87
N SER A 133 -10.71 12.76 -20.82
CA SER A 133 -10.97 13.09 -22.23
C SER A 133 -11.84 12.03 -22.90
N ASP A 134 -12.55 12.42 -23.96
CA ASP A 134 -13.48 11.52 -24.68
C ASP A 134 -12.80 10.28 -25.28
N ASP A 135 -11.52 10.42 -25.67
CA ASP A 135 -10.69 9.33 -26.17
C ASP A 135 -10.05 8.49 -25.05
N GLY A 136 -10.18 8.92 -23.79
CA GLY A 136 -9.64 8.23 -22.62
C GLY A 136 -8.12 8.30 -22.45
N THR A 137 -7.41 9.05 -23.29
CA THR A 137 -5.94 9.07 -23.28
C THR A 137 -5.37 10.05 -22.25
N THR A 138 -6.17 11.04 -21.85
CA THR A 138 -5.75 12.18 -21.03
C THR A 138 -6.76 12.43 -19.92
N ALA A 139 -6.27 12.73 -18.71
CA ALA A 139 -7.07 13.31 -17.64
C ALA A 139 -6.65 14.77 -17.40
N LEU A 140 -7.64 15.67 -17.34
CA LEU A 140 -7.46 17.02 -16.81
C LEU A 140 -7.63 16.97 -15.30
N VAL A 141 -6.69 17.53 -14.55
CA VAL A 141 -6.61 17.38 -13.10
C VAL A 141 -6.54 18.75 -12.44
N SER A 142 -7.33 18.95 -11.39
CA SER A 142 -7.36 20.19 -10.61
C SER A 142 -6.70 19.99 -9.24
N GLN A 143 -5.77 20.87 -8.88
CA GLN A 143 -5.19 20.97 -7.54
C GLN A 143 -5.19 22.43 -7.10
N GLY A 144 -6.16 22.80 -6.26
CA GLY A 144 -6.37 24.20 -5.88
C GLY A 144 -6.61 25.06 -7.12
N ASP A 145 -5.76 26.06 -7.33
CA ASP A 145 -5.78 26.96 -8.50
C ASP A 145 -4.91 26.45 -9.67
N ARG A 146 -4.29 25.27 -9.55
CA ARG A 146 -3.48 24.66 -10.61
C ARG A 146 -4.31 23.70 -11.45
N LEU A 147 -4.04 23.71 -12.76
CA LEU A 147 -4.59 22.79 -13.74
C LEU A 147 -3.45 21.99 -14.37
N MET A 148 -3.61 20.68 -14.48
CA MET A 148 -2.60 19.80 -15.07
C MET A 148 -3.24 18.82 -16.05
N GLN A 149 -2.50 18.46 -17.08
CA GLN A 149 -2.80 17.33 -17.94
C GLN A 149 -2.03 16.09 -17.47
N VAL A 150 -2.69 14.94 -17.38
CA VAL A 150 -2.07 13.66 -17.02
C VAL A 150 -2.35 12.62 -18.09
N ALA A 151 -1.30 12.07 -18.69
CA ALA A 151 -1.43 10.98 -19.66
C ALA A 151 -1.85 9.69 -18.95
N VAL A 152 -2.96 9.08 -19.36
CA VAL A 152 -3.54 7.90 -18.67
C VAL A 152 -2.66 6.67 -18.80
N ALA A 153 -1.97 6.50 -19.94
CA ALA A 153 -1.14 5.34 -20.21
C ALA A 153 0.09 5.24 -19.27
N GLY A 154 0.73 6.39 -19.01
CA GLY A 154 2.05 6.45 -18.36
C GLY A 154 2.17 7.40 -17.16
N GLY A 155 1.13 8.15 -16.82
CA GLY A 155 1.14 9.10 -15.71
C GLY A 155 2.01 10.34 -15.95
N GLN A 156 2.33 10.66 -17.21
CA GLN A 156 3.10 11.87 -17.51
C GLN A 156 2.27 13.10 -17.21
N VAL A 157 2.79 13.97 -16.35
CA VAL A 157 2.12 15.19 -15.88
C VAL A 157 2.69 16.40 -16.61
N THR A 158 1.81 17.23 -17.16
CA THR A 158 2.14 18.51 -17.79
C THR A 158 1.30 19.59 -17.15
N ASP A 159 1.95 20.62 -16.58
CA ASP A 159 1.24 21.79 -16.07
C ASP A 159 0.58 22.55 -17.22
N LEU A 160 -0.68 22.93 -17.03
CA LEU A 160 -1.40 23.76 -17.97
C LEU A 160 -1.47 25.20 -17.45
N PRO A 161 -1.38 26.21 -18.34
CA PRO A 161 -1.61 27.58 -17.94
C PRO A 161 -3.06 27.73 -17.47
N GLY A 162 -3.22 28.04 -16.19
CA GLY A 162 -4.48 28.41 -15.54
C GLY A 162 -4.18 29.55 -14.55
N ARG A 163 -5.14 30.46 -14.37
CA ARG A 163 -5.01 31.60 -13.45
C ARG A 163 -5.52 31.24 -12.07
#